data_AF-A0A2G9UMN5-F1
#
_entry.id   AF-A0A2G9UMN5-F1
#
_cell.length_a   1.000
_cell.length_b   1.000
_cell.length_c   1.000
_cell.angle_alpha   90.00
_cell.angle_beta   90.00
_cell.angle_gamma   90.00
#
_symmetry.space_group_name_H-M   'P 1'
#
loop_
_entity.id
_entity.type
_entity.pdbx_description
1 polymer ?
#
loop_
_entity_poly.entity_id
_entity_poly.type
_entity_poly.pdbx_seq_one_letter_code
_entity_poly.pdbx_strand_id
1 'polypeptide(L)'
;MLGIDKKSERNQCKYYRIFLNAMGVPEIPYLAVMVTGHSSGAALAGVTAAYLVKWNFWLPKDLRLITLGQPRTGDYDFAEWHDATFPYSYRINHHHDPIPHQPPMRGNDELFHYRYEVWYDNDMAVGQPYTICQEGDGDYCSNLAENNAGAEHLVYFNRQMKVWGAAGCPS
;
A
#
# COMPACT_ATOMS: atom_id res chain seq x y z
N MET A 1 2.37 -3.38 32.73
CA MET A 1 2.95 -2.40 31.80
C MET A 1 4.00 -3.14 30.99
N LEU A 2 3.62 -3.66 29.82
CA LEU A 2 4.56 -4.38 28.95
C LEU A 2 5.53 -3.33 28.38
N GLY A 3 6.78 -3.37 28.85
CA GLY A 3 7.84 -2.49 28.37
C GLY A 3 8.19 -2.87 26.94
N ILE A 4 7.74 -2.07 25.98
CA ILE A 4 8.18 -2.17 24.60
C ILE A 4 9.66 -1.75 24.58
N ASP A 5 10.54 -2.72 24.28
CA ASP A 5 11.98 -2.47 24.21
C ASP A 5 12.32 -1.57 23.01
N LYS A 6 12.67 -0.31 23.31
CA LYS A 6 13.12 0.71 22.34
C LYS A 6 14.37 0.31 21.55
N LYS A 7 15.11 -0.75 21.94
CA LYS A 7 16.21 -1.29 21.11
C LYS A 7 15.71 -2.15 19.95
N SER A 8 14.56 -2.82 20.09
CA SER A 8 14.03 -3.71 19.06
C SER A 8 13.51 -2.94 17.83
N GLU A 9 12.99 -1.72 18.03
CA GLU A 9 12.53 -0.83 16.94
C GLU A 9 13.68 -0.34 16.04
N ARG A 10 14.91 -0.25 16.54
CA ARG A 10 16.07 0.21 15.75
C ARG A 10 16.58 -0.83 14.74
N ASN A 11 16.18 -2.09 14.91
CA ASN A 11 16.61 -3.21 14.06
C ASN A 11 15.48 -3.77 13.17
N GLN A 12 14.27 -3.20 13.23
CA GLN A 12 13.28 -3.45 12.19
C GLN A 12 13.83 -2.82 10.90
N CYS A 13 14.00 -3.64 9.86
CA CYS A 13 14.58 -3.27 8.58
C CYS A 13 14.22 -1.82 8.20
N LYS A 14 15.22 -0.98 7.90
CA LYS A 14 15.04 0.41 7.44
C LYS A 14 14.17 0.54 6.17
N TYR A 15 13.72 -0.58 5.61
CA TYR A 15 12.59 -0.75 4.67
C TYR A 15 11.64 0.44 4.71
N TYR A 16 10.86 0.53 5.77
CA TYR A 16 9.78 1.50 5.86
C TYR A 16 10.25 2.96 5.83
N ARG A 17 11.42 3.30 6.39
CA ARG A 17 11.96 4.69 6.36
C ARG A 17 12.36 5.11 4.95
N ILE A 18 12.89 4.19 4.14
CA ILE A 18 13.24 4.50 2.74
C ILE A 18 11.99 4.72 1.91
N PHE A 19 10.97 3.87 2.07
CA PHE A 19 9.67 4.08 1.42
C PHE A 19 9.03 5.40 1.85
N LEU A 20 8.95 5.68 3.16
CA LEU A 20 8.41 6.94 3.66
C LEU A 20 9.16 8.16 3.14
N ASN A 21 10.50 8.11 3.13
CA ASN A 21 11.33 9.19 2.60
C ASN A 21 11.15 9.37 1.08
N ALA A 22 11.09 8.27 0.32
CA ALA A 22 10.91 8.31 -1.13
C ALA A 22 9.54 8.86 -1.53
N MET A 23 8.52 8.60 -0.71
CA MET A 23 7.17 9.15 -0.87
C MET A 23 7.01 10.58 -0.31
N GLY A 24 8.06 11.16 0.28
CA GLY A 24 7.99 12.47 0.94
C GLY A 24 7.00 12.52 2.11
N VAL A 25 6.65 11.36 2.70
CA VAL A 25 5.73 11.29 3.84
C VAL A 25 6.48 11.85 5.05
N PRO A 26 5.96 12.92 5.72
CA PRO A 26 6.59 13.47 6.90
C PRO A 26 6.70 12.41 8.00
N GLU A 27 7.61 12.61 8.96
CA GLU A 27 7.78 11.70 10.10
C GLU A 27 6.41 11.32 10.67
N ILE A 28 6.14 10.01 10.72
CA ILE A 28 4.89 9.49 11.28
C ILE A 28 4.80 10.03 12.71
N PRO A 29 3.72 10.75 13.09
CA PRO A 29 3.58 11.25 14.45
C PRO A 29 3.78 10.11 15.45
N TYR A 30 4.40 10.38 16.60
CA TYR A 30 4.72 9.34 17.60
C TYR A 30 3.52 8.47 18.02
N LEU A 31 2.29 8.98 17.89
CA LEU A 31 1.06 8.25 18.21
C LEU A 31 0.45 7.48 17.03
N ALA A 32 0.98 7.63 15.82
CA ALA A 32 0.41 7.03 14.63
C ALA A 32 1.01 5.65 14.33
N VAL A 33 0.15 4.69 13.99
CA VAL A 33 0.57 3.36 13.50
C VAL A 33 0.54 3.35 11.99
N MET A 34 1.60 2.83 11.37
CA MET A 34 1.60 2.56 9.93
C MET A 34 1.43 1.06 9.68
N VAL A 35 0.43 0.74 8.87
CA VAL A 35 0.19 -0.60 8.34
C VAL A 35 0.60 -0.59 6.87
N THR A 36 1.43 -1.55 6.47
CA THR A 36 1.97 -1.61 5.12
C THR A 36 2.21 -3.04 4.71
N GLY A 37 2.32 -3.25 3.41
CA GLY A 37 2.64 -4.55 2.83
C GLY A 37 2.82 -4.41 1.33
N HIS A 38 3.32 -5.48 0.74
CA HIS A 38 3.51 -5.61 -0.70
C HIS A 38 2.88 -6.89 -1.21
N SER A 39 2.34 -6.86 -2.43
CA SER A 39 1.74 -8.03 -3.06
C SER A 39 0.61 -8.60 -2.19
N SER A 40 0.58 -9.91 -1.93
CA SER A 40 -0.35 -10.51 -0.95
C SER A 40 -0.27 -9.88 0.46
N GLY A 41 0.91 -9.41 0.88
CA GLY A 41 1.08 -8.69 2.13
C GLY A 41 0.40 -7.33 2.14
N ALA A 42 0.25 -6.68 0.97
CA ALA A 42 -0.53 -5.45 0.84
C ALA A 42 -2.02 -5.70 1.08
N ALA A 43 -2.56 -6.80 0.54
CA ALA A 43 -3.93 -7.21 0.82
C ALA A 43 -4.16 -7.47 2.32
N LEU A 44 -3.24 -8.22 2.93
CA LEU A 44 -3.28 -8.48 4.37
C LEU A 44 -3.17 -7.19 5.20
N ALA A 45 -2.37 -6.21 4.75
CA ALA A 45 -2.26 -4.91 5.39
C ALA A 45 -3.60 -4.14 5.41
N GLY A 46 -4.35 -4.14 4.30
CA GLY A 46 -5.69 -3.54 4.24
C GLY A 46 -6.67 -4.19 5.23
N VAL A 47 -6.72 -5.52 5.25
CA VAL A 47 -7.55 -6.26 6.21
C VAL A 47 -7.11 -6.02 7.66
N THR A 48 -5.79 -5.92 7.89
CA THR A 48 -5.24 -5.65 9.22
C THR A 48 -5.62 -4.25 9.70
N ALA A 49 -5.52 -3.23 8.84
CA ALA A 49 -5.94 -1.88 9.18
C ALA A 49 -7.44 -1.83 9.52
N ALA A 50 -8.27 -2.49 8.71
CA ALA A 50 -9.70 -2.63 8.96
C ALA A 50 -9.98 -3.27 10.33
N TYR A 51 -9.28 -4.37 10.64
CA TYR A 51 -9.41 -5.07 11.92
C TYR A 51 -9.05 -4.17 13.11
N LEU A 52 -7.91 -3.47 13.04
CA LEU A 52 -7.44 -2.60 14.13
C LEU A 52 -8.44 -1.48 14.45
N VAL A 53 -9.05 -0.90 13.42
CA VAL A 53 -10.08 0.14 13.59
C VAL A 53 -11.40 -0.45 14.07
N LYS A 54 -11.87 -1.54 13.44
CA LYS A 54 -13.17 -2.15 13.75
C LYS A 54 -13.28 -2.58 15.22
N TRP A 55 -12.18 -3.03 15.81
CA TRP A 55 -12.09 -3.46 17.20
C TRP A 55 -11.57 -2.39 18.17
N ASN A 56 -11.49 -1.13 17.72
CA ASN A 56 -11.06 0.01 18.54
C ASN A 56 -9.65 -0.13 19.16
N PHE A 57 -8.74 -0.85 18.49
CA PHE A 57 -7.34 -0.87 18.89
C PHE A 57 -6.64 0.44 18.52
N TRP A 58 -7.03 1.05 17.38
CA TRP A 58 -6.55 2.37 16.94
C TRP A 58 -7.69 3.24 16.40
N LEU A 59 -7.53 4.56 16.55
CA LEU A 59 -8.42 5.52 15.90
C LEU A 59 -8.03 5.66 14.41
N PRO A 60 -8.99 5.76 13.48
CA PRO A 60 -8.68 5.86 12.04
C PRO A 60 -7.74 7.03 11.68
N LYS A 61 -7.88 8.17 12.37
CA LYS A 61 -7.03 9.36 12.18
C LYS A 61 -5.56 9.14 12.58
N ASP A 62 -5.30 8.17 13.44
CA ASP A 62 -3.98 7.82 13.96
C ASP A 62 -3.43 6.57 13.26
N LEU A 63 -4.11 6.05 12.23
CA LEU A 63 -3.62 4.97 11.39
C LEU A 63 -3.20 5.53 10.02
N ARG A 64 -2.11 5.01 9.46
CA ARG A 64 -1.67 5.24 8.08
C ARG A 64 -1.61 3.90 7.37
N LEU A 65 -2.38 3.72 6.30
CA LEU A 65 -2.32 2.54 5.45
C LEU A 65 -1.63 2.91 4.14
N ILE A 66 -0.46 2.33 3.89
CA ILE A 66 0.25 2.51 2.62
C ILE A 66 0.65 1.14 2.10
N THR A 67 0.19 0.77 0.93
CA THR A 67 0.43 -0.56 0.36
C THR A 67 1.06 -0.47 -1.02
N LEU A 68 1.78 -1.54 -1.42
CA LEU A 68 2.51 -1.60 -2.69
C LEU A 68 1.98 -2.77 -3.53
N GLY A 69 1.45 -2.48 -4.73
CA GLY A 69 1.00 -3.52 -5.66
C GLY A 69 -0.13 -4.37 -5.05
N GLN A 70 -1.11 -3.70 -4.45
CA GLN A 70 -2.15 -4.36 -3.66
C GLN A 70 -3.20 -5.01 -4.57
N PRO A 71 -3.43 -6.34 -4.52
CA PRO A 71 -4.58 -6.96 -5.16
C PRO A 71 -5.90 -6.62 -4.44
N ARG A 72 -7.05 -6.75 -5.11
CA ARG A 72 -8.38 -6.47 -4.52
C ARG A 72 -8.64 -7.36 -3.30
N THR A 73 -9.29 -6.79 -2.28
CA THR A 73 -9.33 -7.40 -0.93
C THR A 73 -10.71 -7.68 -0.36
N GLY A 74 -11.75 -7.02 -0.87
CA GLY A 74 -13.08 -7.13 -0.30
C GLY A 74 -14.16 -6.79 -1.32
N ASP A 75 -15.41 -6.99 -0.93
CA ASP A 75 -16.58 -6.61 -1.72
C ASP A 75 -16.76 -5.08 -1.76
N TYR A 76 -17.83 -4.65 -2.44
CA TYR A 76 -18.14 -3.24 -2.59
C TYR A 76 -18.43 -2.56 -1.25
N ASP A 77 -19.17 -3.22 -0.35
CA ASP A 77 -19.50 -2.69 0.98
C ASP A 77 -18.23 -2.48 1.82
N PHE A 78 -17.26 -3.40 1.74
CA PHE A 78 -15.96 -3.23 2.37
C PHE A 78 -15.20 -2.02 1.80
N ALA A 79 -15.17 -1.86 0.48
CA ALA A 79 -14.50 -0.75 -0.17
C ALA A 79 -15.12 0.61 0.21
N GLU A 80 -16.45 0.72 0.19
CA GLU A 80 -17.17 1.95 0.59
C GLU A 80 -16.95 2.27 2.06
N TRP A 81 -17.07 1.28 2.95
CA TRP A 81 -16.79 1.46 4.37
C TRP A 81 -15.35 1.90 4.61
N HIS A 82 -14.39 1.31 3.90
CA HIS A 82 -12.98 1.64 4.03
C HIS A 82 -12.72 3.09 3.62
N ASP A 83 -13.29 3.52 2.48
CA ASP A 83 -13.20 4.90 1.99
C ASP A 83 -13.74 5.92 3.00
N ALA A 84 -14.87 5.61 3.64
CA ALA A 84 -15.47 6.47 4.65
C ALA A 84 -14.67 6.48 5.97
N THR A 85 -13.92 5.43 6.26
CA THR A 85 -13.29 5.21 7.56
C THR A 85 -11.86 5.75 7.63
N PHE A 86 -11.05 5.49 6.60
CA PHE A 86 -9.60 5.76 6.64
C PHE A 86 -9.24 7.07 5.96
N PRO A 87 -8.89 8.15 6.70
CA PRO A 87 -8.47 9.41 6.09
C PRO A 87 -7.10 9.32 5.41
N TYR A 88 -6.30 8.29 5.73
CA TYR A 88 -4.96 8.08 5.19
C TYR A 88 -4.79 6.64 4.71
N SER A 89 -5.24 6.39 3.49
CA SER A 89 -5.14 5.11 2.79
C SER A 89 -4.66 5.33 1.37
N TYR A 90 -3.50 4.75 1.03
CA TYR A 90 -2.90 4.87 -0.30
C TYR A 90 -2.38 3.52 -0.78
N ARG A 91 -2.84 3.11 -1.96
CA ARG A 91 -2.33 1.95 -2.70
C ARG A 91 -1.41 2.45 -3.80
N ILE A 92 -0.15 2.03 -3.80
CA ILE A 92 0.87 2.48 -4.75
C ILE A 92 1.09 1.40 -5.79
N ASN A 93 0.88 1.76 -7.05
CA ASN A 93 0.98 0.85 -8.18
C ASN A 93 2.08 1.31 -9.13
N HIS A 94 2.89 0.35 -9.57
CA HIS A 94 4.01 0.61 -10.47
C HIS A 94 3.64 0.22 -11.89
N HIS A 95 3.57 1.22 -12.77
CA HIS A 95 3.46 1.07 -14.21
C HIS A 95 2.39 0.04 -14.58
N HIS A 96 2.77 -1.01 -15.30
CA HIS A 96 1.91 -2.05 -15.86
C HIS A 96 1.85 -3.33 -14.99
N ASP A 97 1.97 -3.17 -13.67
CA ASP A 97 1.88 -4.27 -12.70
C ASP A 97 0.52 -4.97 -12.80
N PRO A 98 0.46 -6.28 -13.11
CA PRO A 98 -0.79 -7.02 -13.21
C PRO A 98 -1.49 -7.28 -11.86
N ILE A 99 -0.76 -7.23 -10.74
CA ILE A 99 -1.25 -7.72 -9.44
C ILE A 99 -2.38 -6.87 -8.86
N PRO A 100 -2.34 -5.53 -8.91
CA PRO A 100 -3.46 -4.72 -8.49
C PRO A 100 -4.78 -5.06 -9.17
N HIS A 101 -4.74 -5.60 -10.38
CA HIS A 101 -5.95 -5.93 -11.14
C HIS A 101 -6.48 -7.34 -10.83
N GLN A 102 -5.94 -8.02 -9.81
CA GLN A 102 -6.35 -9.34 -9.37
C GLN A 102 -7.06 -9.31 -8.00
N PRO A 103 -8.04 -10.20 -7.76
CA PRO A 103 -8.81 -10.93 -8.77
C PRO A 103 -9.58 -9.96 -9.68
N PRO A 104 -9.92 -10.35 -10.92
CA PRO A 104 -10.66 -9.49 -11.85
C PRO A 104 -12.07 -9.21 -11.33
N MET A 105 -12.60 -8.03 -11.67
CA MET A 105 -14.00 -7.68 -11.45
C MET A 105 -14.90 -8.43 -12.45
N ARG A 106 -15.17 -9.70 -12.16
CA ARG A 106 -16.11 -10.53 -12.93
C ARG A 106 -16.98 -11.41 -12.01
N GLY A 107 -18.30 -11.32 -12.18
CA GLY A 107 -19.28 -12.25 -11.61
C GLY A 107 -20.00 -11.74 -10.36
N ASN A 108 -20.44 -12.64 -9.50
CA ASN A 108 -21.17 -12.28 -8.28
C ASN A 108 -20.24 -12.07 -7.07
N ASP A 109 -19.01 -12.56 -7.14
CA ASP A 109 -17.98 -12.46 -6.08
C ASP A 109 -16.91 -11.43 -6.48
N GLU A 110 -17.34 -10.35 -7.15
CA GLU A 110 -16.45 -9.27 -7.56
C GLU A 110 -15.85 -8.60 -6.33
N LEU A 111 -14.52 -8.52 -6.33
CA LEU A 111 -13.80 -7.73 -5.35
C LEU A 111 -13.56 -6.34 -5.92
N PHE A 112 -13.48 -5.38 -5.01
CA PHE A 112 -13.28 -3.98 -5.29
C PHE A 112 -12.11 -3.45 -4.47
N HIS A 113 -11.47 -2.43 -5.02
CA HIS A 113 -10.53 -1.59 -4.34
C HIS A 113 -11.23 -0.44 -3.63
N TYR A 114 -10.64 -0.04 -2.51
CA TYR A 114 -10.86 1.26 -1.89
C TYR A 114 -9.87 2.31 -2.43
N ARG A 115 -10.16 3.58 -2.17
CA ARG A 115 -9.29 4.73 -2.47
C ARG A 115 -8.12 4.85 -1.47
N TYR A 116 -7.05 5.54 -1.80
CA TYR A 116 -6.69 6.12 -3.10
C TYR A 116 -5.69 5.23 -3.84
N GLU A 117 -5.71 5.26 -5.17
CA GLU A 117 -4.57 4.77 -5.95
C GLU A 117 -3.56 5.91 -6.19
N VAL A 118 -2.27 5.60 -6.04
CA VAL A 118 -1.15 6.42 -6.46
C VAL A 118 -0.40 5.64 -7.53
N TRP A 119 -0.58 6.05 -8.79
CA TRP A 119 -0.06 5.33 -9.94
C TRP A 119 1.16 6.04 -10.53
N TYR A 120 2.26 5.28 -10.66
CA TYR A 120 3.47 5.74 -11.32
C TYR A 120 3.55 5.11 -12.71
N ASP A 121 3.13 5.86 -13.72
CA ASP A 121 3.28 5.47 -15.12
C ASP A 121 4.68 5.83 -15.64
N ASN A 122 5.71 5.29 -14.99
CA ASN A 122 7.14 5.47 -15.26
C ASN A 122 7.96 4.47 -14.43
N ASP A 123 9.29 4.54 -14.51
CA ASP A 123 10.24 3.67 -13.78
C ASP A 123 10.19 3.79 -12.23
N MET A 124 9.33 4.66 -11.68
CA MET A 124 9.18 4.93 -10.25
C MET A 124 10.53 5.21 -9.58
N ALA A 125 11.43 5.93 -10.24
CA ALA A 125 12.62 6.46 -9.59
C ALA A 125 12.23 7.51 -8.52
N VAL A 126 13.09 7.71 -7.52
CA VAL A 126 12.84 8.72 -6.47
C VAL A 126 12.66 10.10 -7.12
N GLY A 127 11.54 10.77 -6.81
CA GLY A 127 11.19 12.08 -7.34
C GLY A 127 10.48 12.08 -8.70
N GLN A 128 10.18 10.91 -9.27
CA GLN A 128 9.36 10.80 -10.47
C GLN A 128 7.90 11.22 -10.19
N PRO A 129 7.20 11.77 -11.21
CA PRO A 129 5.81 12.16 -11.06
C PRO A 129 4.91 10.93 -10.91
N TYR A 130 3.73 11.16 -10.34
CA TYR A 130 2.68 10.16 -10.19
C TYR A 130 1.31 10.80 -10.36
N THR A 131 0.32 9.97 -10.62
CA THR A 131 -1.09 10.35 -10.70
C THR A 131 -1.82 9.84 -9.45
N ILE A 132 -2.60 10.70 -8.79
CA ILE A 132 -3.50 10.28 -7.71
C ILE A 132 -4.89 10.05 -8.30
N CYS A 133 -5.39 8.84 -8.15
CA CYS A 133 -6.69 8.41 -8.64
C CYS A 133 -7.64 8.40 -7.45
N GLN A 134 -8.70 9.22 -7.56
CA GLN A 134 -9.58 9.55 -6.42
C GLN A 134 -10.52 8.40 -6.04
N GLU A 135 -10.76 7.50 -6.98
CA GLU A 135 -11.68 6.37 -6.85
C GLU A 135 -10.88 5.05 -6.71
N GLY A 136 -11.55 3.99 -6.26
CA GLY A 136 -10.93 2.68 -6.02
C GLY A 136 -10.73 1.86 -7.30
N ASP A 137 -11.81 1.62 -8.04
CA ASP A 137 -11.85 0.97 -9.35
C ASP A 137 -12.64 1.84 -10.36
N GLY A 138 -12.39 1.65 -11.66
CA GLY A 138 -13.02 2.37 -12.76
C GLY A 138 -12.08 2.58 -13.95
N ASP A 139 -12.59 3.18 -15.04
CA ASP A 139 -11.86 3.35 -16.31
C ASP A 139 -10.91 4.57 -16.27
N TYR A 140 -9.95 4.56 -15.35
CA TYR A 140 -8.91 5.59 -15.20
C TYR A 140 -7.61 4.99 -14.63
N CYS A 141 -6.52 5.76 -14.72
CA CYS A 141 -5.19 5.38 -14.21
C CYS A 141 -4.72 3.99 -14.71
N SER A 142 -4.18 3.15 -13.82
CA SER A 142 -3.61 1.86 -14.18
C SER A 142 -4.64 0.94 -14.83
N ASN A 143 -5.94 1.10 -14.58
CA ASN A 143 -6.97 0.29 -15.23
C ASN A 143 -7.07 0.54 -16.75
N LEU A 144 -6.54 1.66 -17.26
CA LEU A 144 -6.47 1.94 -18.70
C LEU A 144 -5.19 1.41 -19.36
N ALA A 145 -4.21 0.98 -18.57
CA ALA A 145 -2.91 0.53 -19.05
C ALA A 145 -2.93 -0.98 -19.42
N GLU A 146 -1.90 -1.40 -20.16
CA GLU A 146 -1.69 -2.82 -20.48
C GLU A 146 -0.99 -3.53 -19.33
N ASN A 147 -1.75 -3.97 -18.33
CA ASN A 147 -1.23 -4.55 -17.08
C ASN A 147 -0.76 -6.01 -17.23
N ASN A 148 0.31 -6.22 -18.01
CA ASN A 148 0.88 -7.53 -18.31
C ASN A 148 2.36 -7.67 -17.90
N ALA A 149 2.92 -6.67 -17.21
CA ALA A 149 4.34 -6.58 -16.89
C ALA A 149 4.64 -7.00 -15.45
N GLY A 150 4.69 -8.31 -15.19
CA GLY A 150 4.93 -8.86 -13.84
C GLY A 150 6.29 -8.48 -13.21
N ALA A 151 7.25 -7.99 -13.99
CA ALA A 151 8.52 -7.48 -13.46
C ALA A 151 8.34 -6.17 -12.68
N GLU A 152 7.40 -5.31 -13.10
CA GLU A 152 7.14 -4.01 -12.46
C GLU A 152 6.63 -4.19 -11.03
N HIS A 153 5.93 -5.29 -10.76
CA HIS A 153 5.48 -5.67 -9.42
C HIS A 153 6.62 -5.82 -8.39
N LEU A 154 7.88 -5.95 -8.83
CA LEU A 154 9.02 -6.19 -7.94
C LEU A 154 9.89 -4.95 -7.72
N VAL A 155 9.58 -3.82 -8.36
CA VAL A 155 10.43 -2.63 -8.35
C VAL A 155 9.63 -1.45 -7.81
N TYR A 156 10.16 -0.79 -6.78
CA TYR A 156 9.58 0.43 -6.23
C TYR A 156 10.71 1.37 -5.82
N PHE A 157 10.64 2.66 -6.19
CA PHE A 157 11.60 3.68 -5.77
C PHE A 157 13.06 3.34 -6.12
N ASN A 158 13.32 2.86 -7.35
CA ASN A 158 14.63 2.34 -7.80
C ASN A 158 15.20 1.18 -6.96
N ARG A 159 14.33 0.41 -6.30
CA ARG A 159 14.72 -0.76 -5.51
C ARG A 159 13.96 -1.98 -5.99
N GLN A 160 14.70 -3.02 -6.38
CA GLN A 160 14.13 -4.34 -6.61
C GLN A 160 13.95 -5.02 -5.26
N MET A 161 12.70 -5.21 -4.83
CA MET A 161 12.35 -5.52 -3.44
C MET A 161 12.94 -6.84 -2.94
N LYS A 162 12.98 -7.86 -3.80
CA LYS A 162 13.50 -9.19 -3.45
C LYS A 162 15.01 -9.14 -3.20
N VAL A 163 15.76 -8.51 -4.10
CA VAL A 163 17.21 -8.36 -4.01
C VAL A 163 17.58 -7.45 -2.85
N TRP A 164 16.89 -6.33 -2.72
CA TRP A 164 17.15 -5.36 -1.67
C TRP A 164 16.84 -5.90 -0.27
N GLY A 165 15.74 -6.62 -0.11
CA GLY A 165 15.40 -7.32 1.13
C GLY A 165 16.41 -8.42 1.47
N ALA A 166 16.79 -9.25 0.50
CA ALA A 166 17.81 -10.29 0.70
C ALA A 166 19.18 -9.74 1.08
N ALA A 167 19.51 -8.52 0.65
CA ALA A 167 20.73 -7.81 1.01
C ALA A 167 20.70 -7.18 2.42
N GLY A 168 19.63 -7.40 3.20
CA GLY A 168 19.51 -6.86 4.55
C GLY A 168 19.06 -5.40 4.61
N CYS A 169 18.31 -4.94 3.61
CA CYS A 169 17.77 -3.58 3.54
C CYS A 169 18.84 -2.46 3.66
N PRO A 170 19.88 -2.45 2.79
CA PRO A 170 20.94 -1.46 2.85
C PRO A 170 20.39 -0.04 2.63
N SER A 171 20.88 0.92 3.43
CA SER A 171 20.47 2.34 3.38
C SER A 171 20.99 3.06 2.15
#